data_AF-A0A965QKW6-F1
#
_entry.id   AF-A0A965QKW6-F1
#
_cell.length_a   1.000
_cell.length_b   1.000
_cell.length_c   1.000
_cell.angle_alpha   90.00
_cell.angle_beta   90.00
_cell.angle_gamma   90.00
#
_symmetry.space_group_name_H-M   'P 1'
#
loop_
_entity.id
_entity.type
_entity.pdbx_description
1 polymer ?
#
loop_
_entity_poly.entity_id
_entity_poly.type
_entity_poly.pdbx_seq_one_letter_code
_entity_poly.pdbx_strand_id
1 'polypeptide(L)'
;MLQSRECVAVKLFFLLLGITTTSNALAAPGVPEAHIPPSVAAELKRLENQFELALNQDCPADKCFSRGCFYVSHATTDKPKQGALPGIGDERGPGAVEPQEYLTGARCELATETSIPAKDRQTLVRRLEQKLGKGFTVVTVDAKQLPPLPDSLKVTPTPFAPAAATSTPAGDKNSAVDKAAQKDVGKDGLFREFWLSILPYLPAMLGGVLLTLCVLSLIWASRRLGVKTVEEKIMEASLTAPPPEPIDLKEIKPDENKNTILDVETIEKAFVAEHSMLWRSRIEKDPKVLASLFLIWLRDGNYAMLAKAVLEFDGLVKPEFPVDGEFAKRKLEFSEFLKDATPETLPPGAEFYRILNQHALAASILSQSDAEIYKRIHEEFGPAGIRQLMGALPKRLGAVLFTLVSASDQKSTALLMPEAERSEYASELLRSNRATREDLANILKAARCVCDGKPVPAIKLHSETSDHGQEINAASALSILLPLISVASRKQVIRQSLNAHGGQPPEWMQYVFFPD
;
A
#
# COMPACT_ATOMS: atom_id res chain seq x y z
N MET A 1 61.00 -26.29 19.54
CA MET A 1 60.52 -26.23 18.14
C MET A 1 58.98 -26.34 18.05
N LEU A 2 58.24 -25.47 18.76
CA LEU A 2 56.77 -25.41 18.67
C LEU A 2 56.23 -23.98 18.53
N GLN A 3 57.13 -23.00 18.37
CA GLN A 3 56.80 -21.57 18.39
C GLN A 3 56.82 -20.90 17.01
N SER A 4 57.09 -21.65 15.93
CA SER A 4 57.14 -21.09 14.57
C SER A 4 55.93 -21.42 13.68
N ARG A 5 55.00 -22.28 14.12
CA ARG A 5 53.83 -22.68 13.29
C ARG A 5 52.61 -21.78 13.48
N GLU A 6 52.50 -21.08 14.61
CA GLU A 6 51.36 -20.19 14.88
C GLU A 6 51.46 -18.84 14.14
N CYS A 7 52.67 -18.41 13.76
CA CYS A 7 52.87 -17.13 13.09
C CYS A 7 52.51 -17.15 11.59
N VAL A 8 52.43 -18.34 10.98
CA VAL A 8 52.12 -18.50 9.55
C VAL A 8 50.60 -18.50 9.30
N ALA A 9 49.82 -19.10 10.21
CA ALA A 9 48.36 -19.14 10.09
C ALA A 9 47.71 -17.75 10.25
N VAL A 10 48.23 -16.92 11.17
CA VAL A 10 47.71 -15.55 11.38
C VAL A 10 48.05 -14.63 10.20
N LYS A 11 49.23 -14.80 9.58
CA LYS A 11 49.59 -14.03 8.37
C LYS A 11 48.77 -14.42 7.15
N LEU A 12 48.37 -15.69 7.01
CA LEU A 12 47.52 -16.12 5.89
C LEU A 12 46.07 -15.64 6.05
N PHE A 13 45.57 -15.56 7.29
CA PHE A 13 44.22 -15.06 7.58
C PHE A 13 44.09 -13.55 7.35
N PHE A 14 45.13 -12.76 7.68
CA PHE A 14 45.16 -11.32 7.37
C PHE A 14 45.34 -11.02 5.87
N LEU A 15 45.98 -11.90 5.11
CA LEU A 15 46.17 -11.72 3.67
C LEU A 15 44.89 -12.01 2.86
N LEU A 16 43.99 -12.84 3.39
CA LEU A 16 42.68 -13.15 2.79
C LEU A 16 41.57 -12.13 3.15
N LEU A 17 41.72 -11.36 4.23
CA LEU A 17 40.80 -10.25 4.55
C LEU A 17 41.15 -8.92 3.87
N GLY A 18 42.29 -8.83 3.17
CA GLY A 18 42.78 -7.59 2.54
C GLY A 18 42.33 -7.33 1.10
N ILE A 19 41.52 -8.21 0.48
CA ILE A 19 41.22 -8.16 -0.97
C ILE A 19 39.80 -7.61 -1.29
N THR A 20 38.95 -7.30 -0.31
CA THR A 20 37.58 -6.81 -0.57
C THR A 20 37.36 -5.33 -0.25
N THR A 21 38.27 -4.47 -0.69
CA THR A 21 37.99 -3.02 -0.81
C THR A 21 38.38 -2.49 -2.19
N THR A 22 37.74 -3.01 -3.23
CA THR A 22 37.64 -2.27 -4.49
C THR A 22 36.75 -1.06 -4.25
N SER A 23 37.41 0.06 -3.98
CA SER A 23 36.83 1.38 -4.10
C SER A 23 36.35 1.56 -5.54
N ASN A 24 35.05 1.42 -5.77
CA ASN A 24 34.42 1.90 -6.99
C ASN A 24 34.44 3.44 -6.96
N ALA A 25 35.55 4.01 -7.41
CA ALA A 25 35.57 5.37 -7.91
C ALA A 25 34.70 5.40 -9.17
N LEU A 26 33.41 5.70 -9.00
CA LEU A 26 32.55 6.01 -10.14
C LEU A 26 32.99 7.36 -10.72
N ALA A 27 33.66 7.25 -11.86
CA ALA A 27 33.79 8.32 -12.82
C ALA A 27 32.40 8.90 -13.13
N ALA A 28 32.32 10.23 -13.21
CA ALA A 28 31.12 10.93 -13.64
C ALA A 28 30.72 10.47 -15.05
N PRO A 29 29.52 9.89 -15.25
CA PRO A 29 29.03 9.63 -16.59
C PRO A 29 28.31 10.88 -17.09
N GLY A 30 28.72 11.37 -18.26
CA GLY A 30 27.94 12.30 -19.05
C GLY A 30 26.53 11.75 -19.27
N VAL A 31 25.54 12.64 -19.19
CA VAL A 31 24.12 12.35 -19.34
C VAL A 31 23.87 11.65 -20.68
N PRO A 32 23.48 10.36 -20.71
CA PRO A 32 22.91 9.78 -21.90
C PRO A 32 21.45 10.23 -22.01
N GLU A 33 21.03 10.67 -23.20
CA GLU A 33 19.62 10.84 -23.59
C GLU A 33 18.93 9.47 -23.62
N ALA A 34 18.75 8.85 -22.46
CA ALA A 34 17.96 7.64 -22.32
C ALA A 34 16.49 8.03 -22.34
N HIS A 35 15.72 7.44 -23.26
CA HIS A 35 14.27 7.52 -23.23
C HIS A 35 13.78 7.01 -21.86
N ILE A 36 13.21 7.89 -21.04
CA ILE A 36 12.72 7.54 -19.71
C ILE A 36 11.37 6.84 -19.91
N PRO A 37 11.21 5.58 -19.47
CA PRO A 37 9.94 4.89 -19.58
C PRO A 37 8.83 5.59 -18.78
N PRO A 38 7.57 5.54 -19.22
CA PRO A 38 6.47 6.24 -18.56
C PRO A 38 6.21 5.76 -17.13
N SER A 39 6.49 4.49 -16.84
CA SER A 39 6.47 3.88 -15.50
C SER A 39 7.47 4.56 -14.57
N VAL A 40 8.73 4.66 -15.00
CA VAL A 40 9.82 5.31 -14.25
C VAL A 40 9.58 6.81 -14.09
N ALA A 41 9.02 7.48 -15.10
CA ALA A 41 8.63 8.89 -15.02
C ALA A 41 7.53 9.14 -13.98
N ALA A 42 6.56 8.22 -13.85
CA ALA A 42 5.53 8.29 -12.82
C ALA A 42 6.11 8.06 -11.41
N GLU A 43 7.06 7.14 -11.26
CA GLU A 43 7.79 6.93 -10.00
C GLU A 43 8.61 8.15 -9.60
N LEU A 44 9.29 8.80 -10.55
CA LEU A 44 10.06 10.02 -10.30
C LEU A 44 9.16 11.17 -9.82
N LYS A 45 7.99 11.37 -10.45
CA LYS A 45 7.00 12.38 -9.99
C LYS A 45 6.48 12.10 -8.59
N ARG A 46 6.28 10.83 -8.26
CA ARG A 46 5.89 10.43 -6.90
C ARG A 46 6.99 10.73 -5.88
N LEU A 47 8.24 10.51 -6.26
CA LEU A 47 9.42 10.81 -5.43
C LEU A 47 9.59 12.33 -5.23
N GLU A 48 9.35 13.12 -6.26
CA GLU A 48 9.34 14.60 -6.20
C GLU A 48 8.29 15.11 -5.21
N ASN A 49 7.05 14.62 -5.30
CA ASN A 49 5.99 14.99 -4.34
C ASN A 49 6.35 14.62 -2.89
N GLN A 50 7.02 13.48 -2.69
CA GLN A 50 7.49 13.07 -1.36
C GLN A 50 8.64 13.94 -0.84
N PHE A 51 9.54 14.36 -1.74
CA PHE A 51 10.62 15.27 -1.41
C PHE A 51 10.09 16.63 -0.99
N GLU A 52 9.13 17.21 -1.71
CA GLU A 52 8.53 18.51 -1.36
C GLU A 52 7.81 18.45 0.00
N LEU A 53 7.05 17.37 0.25
CA LEU A 53 6.37 17.17 1.52
C LEU A 53 7.38 17.02 2.67
N ALA A 54 8.44 16.25 2.49
CA ALA A 54 9.49 16.08 3.49
C ALA A 54 10.27 17.38 3.74
N LEU A 55 10.54 18.15 2.68
CA LEU A 55 11.22 19.44 2.76
C LEU A 55 10.39 20.45 3.57
N ASN A 56 9.08 20.54 3.31
CA ASN A 56 8.16 21.42 4.04
C ASN A 56 8.02 21.05 5.54
N GLN A 57 8.25 19.78 5.89
CA GLN A 57 8.23 19.33 7.28
C GLN A 57 9.53 19.63 8.03
N ASP A 58 10.67 19.48 7.37
CA ASP A 58 11.99 19.59 8.00
C ASP A 58 12.61 21.00 7.88
N CYS A 59 12.10 21.86 6.99
CA CYS A 59 12.55 23.25 6.82
C CYS A 59 11.36 24.19 6.53
N PRO A 60 11.33 25.41 7.11
CA PRO A 60 10.30 26.39 6.81
C PRO A 60 10.34 26.85 5.34
N ALA A 61 9.16 27.01 4.75
CA ALA A 61 8.95 27.35 3.34
C ALA A 61 9.66 28.66 2.90
N ASP A 62 9.90 29.57 3.84
CA ASP A 62 10.57 30.85 3.55
C ASP A 62 12.08 30.71 3.35
N LYS A 63 12.70 29.57 3.75
CA LYS A 63 14.17 29.41 3.78
C LYS A 63 14.71 28.28 2.90
N CYS A 64 13.85 27.34 2.52
CA CYS A 64 14.21 26.19 1.69
C CYS A 64 13.23 26.04 0.53
N PHE A 65 13.76 25.91 -0.68
CA PHE A 65 12.98 25.77 -1.90
C PHE A 65 13.39 24.48 -2.64
N SER A 66 12.40 23.70 -3.09
CA SER A 66 12.66 22.54 -3.96
C SER A 66 13.06 23.02 -5.36
N ARG A 67 14.03 22.36 -5.99
CA ARG A 67 14.38 22.54 -7.41
C ARG A 67 13.98 21.35 -8.28
N GLY A 68 13.23 20.41 -7.69
CA GLY A 68 12.78 19.17 -8.33
C GLY A 68 13.78 18.02 -8.19
N CYS A 69 13.35 16.85 -8.66
CA CYS A 69 14.14 15.63 -8.69
C CYS A 69 14.44 15.20 -10.13
N PHE A 70 15.68 14.83 -10.37
CA PHE A 70 16.21 14.41 -11.67
C PHE A 70 16.44 12.90 -11.70
N TYR A 71 16.14 12.32 -12.85
CA TYR A 71 16.40 10.91 -13.12
C TYR A 71 17.91 10.63 -13.22
N VAL A 72 18.37 9.56 -12.58
CA VAL A 72 19.78 9.10 -12.66
C VAL A 72 19.87 7.70 -13.25
N SER A 73 19.14 6.73 -12.70
CA SER A 73 19.17 5.34 -13.19
C SER A 73 17.87 4.58 -12.90
N HIS A 74 17.55 3.61 -13.75
CA HIS A 74 16.53 2.58 -13.51
C HIS A 74 17.12 1.19 -13.77
N ALA A 75 16.45 0.15 -13.29
CA ALA A 75 16.76 -1.24 -13.61
C ALA A 75 15.51 -1.93 -14.16
N THR A 76 15.70 -2.70 -15.21
CA THR A 76 14.67 -3.54 -15.81
C THR A 76 14.85 -4.96 -15.28
N THR A 77 13.82 -5.51 -14.65
CA THR A 77 13.85 -6.90 -14.18
C THR A 77 13.12 -7.77 -15.19
N ASP A 78 13.88 -8.48 -16.03
CA ASP A 78 13.33 -9.50 -16.92
C ASP A 78 13.05 -10.78 -16.12
N LYS A 79 11.79 -11.22 -16.09
CA LYS A 79 11.49 -12.64 -15.79
C LYS A 79 11.86 -13.48 -17.01
N PRO A 80 12.35 -14.73 -16.84
CA PRO A 80 12.96 -15.47 -17.93
C PRO A 80 12.01 -15.61 -19.12
N LYS A 81 12.44 -15.09 -20.28
CA LYS A 81 11.87 -15.38 -21.59
C LYS A 81 11.89 -16.90 -21.79
N GLN A 82 10.74 -17.55 -21.64
CA GLN A 82 10.51 -18.81 -22.35
C GLN A 82 10.08 -18.45 -23.77
N GLY A 83 11.07 -18.22 -24.61
CA GLY A 83 10.92 -17.81 -26.00
C GLY A 83 12.27 -17.85 -26.69
N ALA A 84 12.93 -19.01 -26.64
CA ALA A 84 14.14 -19.25 -27.39
C ALA A 84 13.74 -19.56 -28.84
N LEU A 85 13.70 -18.54 -29.70
CA LEU A 85 14.01 -18.62 -31.14
C LEU A 85 13.89 -17.21 -31.78
N PRO A 86 14.98 -16.63 -32.32
CA PRO A 86 14.92 -15.34 -33.00
C PRO A 86 14.17 -15.47 -34.33
N GLY A 87 13.11 -14.68 -34.53
CA GLY A 87 12.44 -14.52 -35.84
C GLY A 87 10.95 -14.80 -35.90
N ILE A 88 10.30 -15.20 -34.79
CA ILE A 88 8.84 -15.33 -34.72
C ILE A 88 8.34 -14.20 -33.81
N GLY A 89 7.40 -13.38 -34.29
CA GLY A 89 6.79 -12.32 -33.50
C GLY A 89 6.14 -12.89 -32.24
N ASP A 90 6.44 -12.30 -31.10
CA ASP A 90 5.93 -12.74 -29.79
C ASP A 90 4.40 -12.58 -29.73
N GLU A 91 3.65 -13.60 -30.15
CA GLU A 91 2.28 -13.76 -29.65
C GLU A 91 2.39 -14.10 -28.16
N ARG A 92 1.87 -13.19 -27.34
CA ARG A 92 1.87 -13.24 -25.87
C ARG A 92 1.35 -14.59 -25.37
N GLY A 93 2.25 -15.53 -25.12
CA GLY A 93 1.90 -16.80 -24.48
C GLY A 93 1.35 -16.58 -23.07
N PRO A 94 0.49 -17.48 -22.56
CA PRO A 94 0.00 -17.41 -21.19
C PRO A 94 1.17 -17.58 -20.22
N GLY A 95 1.62 -16.47 -19.62
CA GLY A 95 2.78 -16.41 -18.73
C GLY A 95 3.83 -15.33 -19.10
N ALA A 96 3.71 -14.70 -20.27
CA ALA A 96 4.55 -13.56 -20.62
C ALA A 96 4.13 -12.32 -19.81
N VAL A 97 4.92 -11.96 -18.80
CA VAL A 97 4.74 -10.72 -18.02
C VAL A 97 5.60 -9.63 -18.66
N GLU A 98 5.02 -8.46 -18.92
CA GLU A 98 5.77 -7.31 -19.45
C GLU A 98 6.94 -6.96 -18.52
N PRO A 99 8.11 -6.59 -19.08
CA PRO A 99 9.28 -6.24 -18.30
C PRO A 99 8.95 -5.10 -17.33
N GLN A 100 9.23 -5.32 -16.04
CA GLN A 100 8.97 -4.33 -15.01
C GLN A 100 10.25 -3.51 -14.78
N GLU A 101 10.12 -2.20 -14.99
CA GLU A 101 11.19 -1.23 -14.84
C GLU A 101 10.98 -0.47 -13.54
N TYR A 102 12.05 -0.36 -12.74
CA TYR A 102 12.02 0.29 -11.43
C TYR A 102 13.10 1.36 -11.36
N LEU A 103 12.77 2.53 -10.80
CA LEU A 103 13.76 3.56 -10.51
C LEU A 103 14.79 3.04 -9.50
N THR A 104 16.08 3.21 -9.77
CA THR A 104 17.17 2.80 -8.88
C THR A 104 17.99 3.98 -8.38
N GLY A 105 18.00 5.09 -9.11
CA GLY A 105 18.75 6.29 -8.77
C GLY A 105 17.98 7.56 -9.13
N ALA A 106 17.90 8.49 -8.18
CA ALA A 106 17.39 9.84 -8.39
C ALA A 106 18.25 10.88 -7.66
N ARG A 107 18.29 12.09 -8.21
CA ARG A 107 19.02 13.22 -7.64
C ARG A 107 18.06 14.39 -7.40
N CYS A 108 17.81 14.73 -6.16
CA CYS A 108 16.93 15.85 -5.81
C CYS A 108 17.76 17.08 -5.42
N GLU A 109 17.38 18.25 -5.90
CA GLU A 109 18.07 19.49 -5.58
C GLU A 109 17.20 20.37 -4.64
N LEU A 110 17.82 20.91 -3.60
CA LEU A 110 17.23 21.95 -2.75
C LEU A 110 18.05 23.23 -2.81
N ALA A 111 17.35 24.37 -2.79
CA ALA A 111 17.94 25.69 -2.66
C ALA A 111 17.74 26.19 -1.23
N THR A 112 18.80 26.70 -0.61
CA THR A 112 18.77 27.23 0.76
C THR A 112 19.22 28.68 0.81
N GLU A 113 18.60 29.45 1.71
CA GLU A 113 19.09 30.78 2.03
C GLU A 113 20.43 30.76 2.78
N THR A 114 21.18 31.85 2.67
CA THR A 114 22.47 32.04 3.38
C THR A 114 22.33 32.16 4.89
N SER A 115 21.10 32.34 5.39
CA SER A 115 20.77 32.44 6.82
C SER A 115 20.92 31.10 7.57
N ILE A 116 20.95 29.96 6.85
CA ILE A 116 21.08 28.62 7.46
C ILE A 116 22.56 28.21 7.57
N PRO A 117 23.05 27.81 8.76
CA PRO A 117 24.42 27.37 8.95
C PRO A 117 24.70 26.07 8.19
N ALA A 118 25.94 25.89 7.72
CA ALA A 118 26.34 24.76 6.88
C ALA A 118 26.10 23.38 7.53
N LYS A 119 26.22 23.31 8.86
CA LYS A 119 26.00 22.08 9.65
C LYS A 119 24.53 21.63 9.62
N ASP A 120 23.60 22.57 9.69
CA ASP A 120 22.17 22.28 9.68
C ASP A 120 21.72 21.87 8.28
N ARG A 121 22.30 22.48 7.23
CA ARG A 121 22.09 22.04 5.84
C ARG A 121 22.55 20.60 5.60
N GLN A 122 23.73 20.21 6.08
CA GLN A 122 24.22 18.83 5.93
C GLN A 122 23.37 17.83 6.71
N THR A 123 22.87 18.23 7.88
CA THR A 123 21.97 17.41 8.69
C THR A 123 20.61 17.23 8.00
N LEU A 124 20.08 18.29 7.39
CA LEU A 124 18.87 18.26 6.58
C LEU A 124 19.02 17.33 5.38
N VAL A 125 20.08 17.49 4.59
CA VAL A 125 20.40 16.63 3.43
C VAL A 125 20.43 15.16 3.84
N ARG A 126 21.18 14.82 4.88
CA ARG A 126 21.27 13.43 5.36
C ARG A 126 19.93 12.86 5.81
N ARG A 127 19.09 13.68 6.44
CA ARG A 127 17.75 13.26 6.87
C ARG A 127 16.81 13.03 5.68
N LEU A 128 16.87 13.91 4.67
CA LEU A 128 16.09 13.78 3.44
C LEU A 128 16.52 12.55 2.64
N GLU A 129 17.82 12.31 2.49
CA GLU A 129 18.35 11.10 1.84
C GLU A 129 17.88 9.82 2.54
N GLN A 130 17.90 9.79 3.88
CA GLN A 130 17.41 8.63 4.66
C GLN A 130 15.90 8.42 4.56
N LYS A 131 15.11 9.49 4.45
CA LYS A 131 13.64 9.39 4.33
C LYS A 131 13.20 8.94 2.93
N LEU A 132 13.92 9.38 1.90
CA LEU A 132 13.57 9.17 0.50
C LEU A 132 14.18 7.89 -0.09
N GLY A 133 15.37 7.49 0.37
CA GLY A 133 15.99 6.23 -0.01
C GLY A 133 15.29 5.05 0.65
N LYS A 134 14.47 4.31 -0.10
CA LYS A 134 13.79 3.08 0.37
C LYS A 134 13.97 1.94 -0.60
N GLY A 135 14.30 0.76 -0.07
CA GLY A 135 14.46 -0.46 -0.87
C GLY A 135 15.62 -0.36 -1.87
N PHE A 136 15.29 -0.39 -3.16
CA PHE A 136 16.26 -0.37 -4.27
C PHE A 136 16.54 1.04 -4.83
N THR A 137 15.84 2.08 -4.35
CA THR A 137 16.03 3.48 -4.79
C THR A 137 17.09 4.19 -3.95
N VAL A 138 18.18 4.62 -4.59
CA VAL A 138 19.19 5.48 -3.98
C VAL A 138 18.89 6.93 -4.38
N VAL A 139 18.56 7.77 -3.40
CA VAL A 139 18.29 9.20 -3.61
C VAL A 139 19.44 10.01 -3.08
N THR A 140 20.03 10.84 -3.94
CA THR A 140 21.07 11.81 -3.57
C THR A 140 20.47 13.20 -3.50
N VAL A 141 20.77 13.97 -2.44
CA VAL A 141 20.19 15.30 -2.26
C VAL A 141 21.28 16.38 -2.26
N ASP A 142 21.20 17.32 -3.20
CA ASP A 142 22.16 18.42 -3.28
C ASP A 142 21.58 19.75 -2.80
N ALA A 143 22.32 20.40 -1.91
CA ALA A 143 21.98 21.73 -1.41
C ALA A 143 22.77 22.82 -2.15
N LYS A 144 22.09 23.65 -2.96
CA LYS A 144 22.65 24.87 -3.57
C LYS A 144 22.24 26.10 -2.74
N GLN A 145 23.14 27.06 -2.58
CA GLN A 145 22.81 28.33 -1.94
C GLN A 145 22.20 29.28 -2.98
N LEU A 146 21.15 30.00 -2.57
CA LEU A 146 20.60 31.09 -3.39
C LEU A 146 21.59 32.26 -3.43
N PRO A 147 21.77 32.92 -4.59
CA PRO A 147 22.53 34.17 -4.65
C PRO A 147 21.86 35.22 -3.74
N PRO A 148 22.63 36.01 -2.97
CA PRO A 148 22.05 37.01 -2.07
C PRO A 148 21.23 38.03 -2.87
N LEU A 149 20.08 38.44 -2.32
CA LEU A 149 19.25 39.47 -2.94
C LEU A 149 20.08 40.75 -3.16
N PRO A 150 19.95 41.42 -4.33
CA PRO A 150 20.66 42.65 -4.61
C PRO A 150 20.33 43.72 -3.55
N ASP A 151 21.34 44.52 -3.17
CA ASP A 151 21.25 45.48 -2.07
C ASP A 151 20.13 46.53 -2.22
N SER A 152 19.55 46.67 -3.42
CA SER A 152 18.40 47.55 -3.69
C SER A 152 17.08 47.10 -3.07
N LEU A 153 16.95 45.85 -2.60
CA LEU A 153 15.70 45.29 -2.05
C LEU A 153 15.73 45.08 -0.52
N LYS A 154 16.82 45.45 0.17
CA LYS A 154 16.92 45.33 1.63
C LYS A 154 16.22 46.50 2.32
N VAL A 155 14.94 46.34 2.68
CA VAL A 155 14.25 47.27 3.58
C VAL A 155 14.73 47.02 5.01
N THR A 156 15.43 47.99 5.59
CA THR A 156 15.92 47.94 6.97
C THR A 156 14.80 48.39 7.92
N PRO A 157 14.31 47.56 8.87
CA PRO A 157 13.42 48.04 9.91
C PRO A 157 14.23 48.79 10.98
N THR A 158 13.89 50.05 11.18
CA THR A 158 14.45 50.96 12.20
C THR A 158 14.18 50.41 13.61
N PRO A 159 15.18 50.25 14.49
CA PRO A 159 14.95 49.84 15.88
C PRO A 159 14.40 51.00 16.71
N PHE A 160 13.32 50.76 17.46
CA PHE A 160 12.89 51.63 18.57
C PHE A 160 13.91 51.54 19.71
N ALA A 161 14.39 52.70 20.16
CA ALA A 161 15.31 52.83 21.28
C ALA A 161 14.62 52.56 22.64
N PRO A 162 15.24 51.81 23.58
CA PRO A 162 14.86 51.84 24.98
C PRO A 162 15.73 52.84 25.77
N ALA A 163 15.09 53.57 26.69
CA ALA A 163 15.73 54.51 27.60
C ALA A 163 16.54 53.80 28.72
N ALA A 164 17.67 54.42 29.07
CA ALA A 164 18.56 54.16 30.20
C ALA A 164 17.83 54.27 31.57
N ALA A 165 18.29 53.80 32.74
CA ALA A 165 19.50 53.18 33.28
C ALA A 165 19.11 52.55 34.66
N THR A 166 19.98 51.75 35.30
CA THR A 166 20.57 51.99 36.66
C THR A 166 21.18 50.70 37.27
N SER A 167 22.49 50.78 37.53
CA SER A 167 23.44 50.06 38.43
C SER A 167 23.14 48.70 39.14
N THR A 168 24.16 47.82 39.04
CA THR A 168 24.64 46.74 39.95
C THR A 168 25.00 47.21 41.39
N PRO A 169 25.54 46.39 42.34
CA PRO A 169 25.70 44.91 42.51
C PRO A 169 25.45 44.37 43.96
N ALA A 170 25.60 43.05 44.22
CA ALA A 170 26.46 42.46 45.29
C ALA A 170 26.05 41.03 45.76
N GLY A 171 27.06 40.19 46.06
CA GLY A 171 27.02 39.03 46.97
C GLY A 171 27.38 37.68 46.31
N ASP A 172 28.65 37.23 46.31
CA ASP A 172 29.33 36.38 47.34
C ASP A 172 28.65 34.99 47.55
N LYS A 173 29.30 33.83 47.71
CA LYS A 173 30.68 33.31 47.74
C LYS A 173 30.58 31.78 47.98
N ASN A 174 31.68 31.05 47.70
CA ASN A 174 32.05 29.70 48.19
C ASN A 174 31.39 28.49 47.48
N SER A 175 32.06 27.36 47.19
CA SER A 175 33.35 26.82 47.65
C SER A 175 33.99 25.93 46.58
N ALA A 176 35.29 26.06 46.42
CA ALA A 176 36.15 25.08 45.75
C ALA A 176 36.71 24.12 46.81
N VAL A 177 36.47 22.82 46.65
CA VAL A 177 37.20 21.73 47.32
C VAL A 177 37.27 20.54 46.35
N ASP A 178 38.50 20.02 46.21
CA ASP A 178 38.93 18.72 45.68
C ASP A 178 38.88 18.42 44.17
N LYS A 179 39.95 18.82 43.48
CA LYS A 179 40.48 18.13 42.30
C LYS A 179 41.86 17.56 42.63
N ALA A 180 41.92 16.29 43.02
CA ALA A 180 43.11 15.47 42.85
C ALA A 180 42.72 13.99 42.77
N ALA A 181 43.28 13.29 41.78
CA ALA A 181 43.21 11.85 41.54
C ALA A 181 41.94 11.29 40.84
N GLN A 182 41.68 11.75 39.61
CA GLN A 182 41.08 10.88 38.60
C GLN A 182 42.19 10.49 37.62
N LYS A 183 42.73 9.29 37.86
CA LYS A 183 43.80 8.64 37.09
C LYS A 183 43.29 8.39 35.67
N ASP A 184 44.08 8.76 34.67
CA ASP A 184 43.83 8.51 33.24
C ASP A 184 43.55 7.02 32.99
N VAL A 185 42.29 6.66 32.77
CA VAL A 185 41.92 5.39 32.13
C VAL A 185 42.07 5.62 30.63
N GLY A 186 43.29 5.41 30.14
CA GLY A 186 43.59 5.44 28.72
C GLY A 186 42.70 4.45 27.96
N LYS A 187 42.28 4.84 26.73
CA LYS A 187 41.47 4.04 25.79
C LYS A 187 41.94 2.58 25.63
N ASP A 188 43.21 2.32 25.91
CA ASP A 188 43.83 0.99 25.81
C ASP A 188 43.37 0.03 26.93
N GLY A 189 42.95 0.53 28.09
CA GLY A 189 42.43 -0.29 29.20
C GLY A 189 41.04 -0.86 28.91
N LEU A 190 40.15 -0.04 28.37
CA LEU A 190 38.78 -0.42 27.99
C LEU A 190 38.78 -1.43 26.83
N PHE A 191 39.67 -1.26 25.85
CA PHE A 191 39.81 -2.22 24.75
C PHE A 191 40.34 -3.57 25.25
N ARG A 192 41.27 -3.56 26.21
CA ARG A 192 41.84 -4.80 26.76
C ARG A 192 40.83 -5.56 27.61
N GLU A 193 40.04 -4.88 28.43
CA GLU A 193 38.96 -5.50 29.22
C GLU A 193 37.84 -6.04 28.32
N PHE A 194 37.49 -5.31 27.26
CA PHE A 194 36.52 -5.78 26.26
C PHE A 194 37.00 -7.06 25.55
N TRP A 195 38.26 -7.10 25.08
CA TRP A 195 38.83 -8.28 24.43
C TRP A 195 38.96 -9.49 25.36
N LEU A 196 39.34 -9.28 26.62
CA LEU A 196 39.38 -10.35 27.62
C LEU A 196 37.98 -10.91 27.94
N SER A 197 36.95 -10.07 27.90
CA SER A 197 35.55 -10.52 28.09
C SER A 197 34.99 -11.32 26.91
N ILE A 198 35.47 -11.07 25.69
CA ILE A 198 34.97 -11.69 24.45
C ILE A 198 35.73 -12.96 24.06
N LEU A 199 37.01 -13.06 24.41
CA LEU A 199 37.86 -14.22 24.14
C LEU A 199 37.25 -15.59 24.48
N PRO A 200 36.57 -15.79 25.64
CA PRO A 200 35.99 -17.11 25.95
C PRO A 200 34.77 -17.47 25.08
N TYR A 201 34.05 -16.50 24.52
CA TYR A 201 32.85 -16.72 23.70
C TYR A 201 33.13 -16.71 22.19
N LEU A 202 34.33 -16.28 21.79
CA LEU A 202 34.77 -16.21 20.40
C LEU A 202 34.60 -17.53 19.63
N PRO A 203 34.99 -18.72 20.15
CA PRO A 203 34.77 -19.97 19.42
C PRO A 203 33.29 -20.34 19.27
N ALA A 204 32.44 -19.99 20.25
CA ALA A 204 31.01 -20.25 20.18
C ALA A 204 30.32 -19.32 19.16
N MET A 205 30.68 -18.04 19.12
CA MET A 205 30.19 -17.11 18.10
C MET A 205 30.66 -17.47 16.70
N LEU A 206 31.94 -17.84 16.54
CA LEU A 206 32.48 -18.29 15.26
C LEU A 206 31.79 -19.59 14.79
N GLY A 207 31.51 -20.51 15.72
CA GLY A 207 30.72 -21.72 15.47
C GLY A 207 29.30 -21.41 15.01
N GLY A 208 28.62 -20.45 15.65
CA GLY A 208 27.30 -19.98 15.24
C GLY A 208 27.31 -19.40 13.82
N VAL A 209 28.27 -18.53 13.52
CA VAL A 209 28.41 -17.92 12.19
C VAL A 209 28.69 -19.00 11.12
N LEU A 210 29.61 -19.93 11.37
CA LEU A 210 29.90 -21.03 10.45
C LEU A 210 28.69 -21.95 10.24
N LEU A 211 27.93 -22.22 11.30
CA LEU A 211 26.69 -23.02 11.20
C LEU A 211 25.64 -22.29 10.34
N THR A 212 25.45 -20.99 10.54
CA THR A 212 24.50 -20.21 9.72
C THR A 212 24.93 -20.15 8.25
N LEU A 213 26.23 -20.03 7.97
CA LEU A 213 26.75 -20.08 6.60
C LEU A 213 26.59 -21.47 5.98
N CYS A 214 26.80 -22.55 6.74
CA CYS A 214 26.52 -23.92 6.28
C CYS A 214 25.04 -24.12 5.95
N VAL A 215 24.12 -23.67 6.80
CA VAL A 215 22.67 -23.77 6.55
C VAL A 215 22.28 -22.97 5.31
N LEU A 216 22.77 -21.73 5.17
CA LEU A 216 22.52 -20.95 3.95
C LEU A 216 23.06 -21.64 2.71
N SER A 217 24.26 -22.25 2.78
CA SER A 217 24.84 -22.97 1.65
C SER A 217 24.05 -24.22 1.28
N LEU A 218 23.45 -24.91 2.25
CA LEU A 218 22.58 -26.06 2.03
C LEU A 218 21.23 -25.65 1.41
N ILE A 219 20.64 -24.55 1.88
CA ILE A 219 19.42 -23.97 1.27
C ILE A 219 19.69 -23.51 -0.16
N TRP A 220 20.86 -22.90 -0.38
CA TRP A 220 21.25 -22.45 -1.72
C TRP A 220 21.53 -23.64 -2.64
N ALA A 221 22.19 -24.69 -2.14
CA ALA A 221 22.44 -25.92 -2.88
C ALA A 221 21.13 -26.68 -3.19
N SER A 222 20.20 -26.79 -2.23
CA SER A 222 18.92 -27.48 -2.44
C SER A 222 18.06 -26.78 -3.49
N ARG A 223 18.08 -25.44 -3.54
CA ARG A 223 17.43 -24.67 -4.60
C ARG A 223 18.05 -24.88 -5.98
N ARG A 224 19.36 -25.17 -6.06
CA ARG A 224 20.06 -25.40 -7.33
C ARG A 224 19.98 -26.84 -7.84
N LEU A 225 19.65 -27.78 -6.97
CA LEU A 225 19.57 -29.22 -7.29
C LEU A 225 18.24 -29.66 -7.92
N GLY A 226 17.33 -28.73 -8.26
CA GLY A 226 16.27 -28.98 -9.25
C GLY A 226 15.33 -30.15 -8.90
N VAL A 227 14.97 -30.30 -7.62
CA VAL A 227 13.91 -31.24 -7.24
C VAL A 227 12.58 -30.67 -7.73
N LYS A 228 12.01 -31.29 -8.77
CA LYS A 228 10.72 -30.89 -9.33
C LYS A 228 9.67 -30.78 -8.22
N THR A 229 9.08 -29.60 -8.10
CA THR A 229 8.10 -29.31 -7.05
C THR A 229 6.84 -30.12 -7.29
N VAL A 230 6.06 -30.39 -6.23
CA VAL A 230 4.81 -31.15 -6.33
C VAL A 230 3.84 -30.43 -7.30
N GLU A 231 3.93 -29.10 -7.40
CA GLU A 231 3.21 -28.28 -8.37
C GLU A 231 3.57 -28.61 -9.81
N GLU A 232 4.86 -28.81 -10.15
CA GLU A 232 5.29 -29.23 -11.49
C GLU A 232 4.77 -30.63 -11.85
N LYS A 233 4.69 -31.55 -10.87
CA LYS A 233 4.11 -32.89 -11.10
C LYS A 233 2.60 -32.85 -11.34
N ILE A 234 1.89 -31.93 -10.70
CA ILE A 234 0.45 -31.72 -10.93
C ILE A 234 0.22 -31.02 -12.28
N MET A 235 1.11 -30.12 -12.68
CA MET A 235 1.08 -29.47 -14.00
C MET A 235 1.32 -30.46 -15.15
N GLU A 236 2.29 -31.36 -15.03
CA GLU A 236 2.52 -32.45 -16.01
C GLU A 236 1.29 -33.37 -16.12
N ALA A 237 0.56 -33.60 -15.03
CA ALA A 237 -0.69 -34.37 -15.04
C ALA A 237 -1.85 -33.61 -15.70
N SER A 238 -1.89 -32.28 -15.62
CA SER A 238 -2.90 -31.45 -16.30
C SER A 238 -2.66 -31.30 -17.81
N LEU A 239 -1.41 -31.39 -18.25
CA LEU A 239 -1.02 -31.31 -19.66
C LEU A 239 -1.25 -32.62 -20.44
N THR A 240 -1.44 -33.74 -19.74
CA THR A 240 -1.73 -35.05 -20.35
C THR A 240 -3.22 -35.36 -20.45
N ALA A 241 -4.09 -34.49 -19.92
CA ALA A 241 -5.53 -34.59 -20.12
C ALA A 241 -5.89 -34.11 -21.55
N PRO A 242 -6.55 -34.93 -22.39
CA PRO A 242 -6.96 -34.49 -23.73
C PRO A 242 -8.00 -33.36 -23.62
N PRO A 243 -7.86 -32.27 -24.39
CA PRO A 243 -8.77 -31.13 -24.33
C PRO A 243 -10.16 -31.50 -24.89
N PRO A 244 -11.26 -30.93 -24.35
CA PRO A 244 -12.57 -31.05 -24.95
C PRO A 244 -12.61 -30.35 -26.32
N GLU A 245 -13.34 -30.93 -27.25
CA GLU A 245 -13.39 -30.53 -28.66
C GLU A 245 -13.78 -29.04 -28.84
N PRO A 246 -13.06 -28.26 -29.68
CA PRO A 246 -13.40 -26.87 -29.95
C PRO A 246 -14.63 -26.76 -30.86
N ILE A 247 -15.50 -25.80 -30.52
CA ILE A 247 -16.62 -25.37 -31.34
C ILE A 247 -16.07 -24.70 -32.61
N ASP A 248 -16.53 -25.17 -33.78
CA ASP A 248 -16.08 -24.77 -35.12
C ASP A 248 -16.54 -23.34 -35.46
N LEU A 249 -15.61 -22.38 -35.44
CA LEU A 249 -15.77 -21.03 -36.00
C LEU A 249 -14.95 -20.92 -37.30
N LYS A 250 -15.41 -21.59 -38.34
CA LYS A 250 -14.96 -21.32 -39.72
C LYS A 250 -15.89 -20.31 -40.38
N GLU A 251 -15.36 -19.12 -40.59
CA GLU A 251 -15.39 -18.31 -41.83
C GLU A 251 -15.39 -16.82 -41.52
N ILE A 252 -14.19 -16.26 -41.29
CA ILE A 252 -13.86 -14.93 -41.81
C ILE A 252 -12.44 -15.05 -42.40
N LYS A 253 -12.35 -15.20 -43.71
CA LYS A 253 -11.08 -15.02 -44.44
C LYS A 253 -10.78 -13.52 -44.51
N PRO A 254 -9.58 -13.05 -44.10
CA PRO A 254 -9.17 -11.69 -44.38
C PRO A 254 -8.63 -11.64 -45.81
N ASP A 255 -9.33 -10.94 -46.71
CA ASP A 255 -8.80 -10.65 -48.04
C ASP A 255 -7.65 -9.64 -47.94
N GLU A 256 -6.46 -10.09 -48.35
CA GLU A 256 -5.29 -9.28 -48.68
C GLU A 256 -5.58 -8.40 -49.91
N ASN A 257 -6.21 -7.25 -49.72
CA ASN A 257 -5.98 -6.02 -50.50
C ASN A 257 -7.08 -5.00 -50.21
N LYS A 258 -6.76 -4.02 -49.36
CA LYS A 258 -7.12 -2.60 -49.50
C LYS A 258 -6.69 -1.90 -48.22
N ASN A 259 -5.88 -0.86 -48.35
CA ASN A 259 -5.86 0.25 -47.39
C ASN A 259 -7.26 0.90 -47.38
N THR A 260 -8.20 0.25 -46.70
CA THR A 260 -9.50 0.83 -46.40
C THR A 260 -9.28 1.59 -45.10
N ILE A 261 -9.27 2.91 -45.17
CA ILE A 261 -9.55 3.76 -44.02
C ILE A 261 -10.86 3.19 -43.45
N LEU A 262 -10.82 2.48 -42.32
CA LEU A 262 -12.05 2.00 -41.69
C LEU A 262 -12.89 3.25 -41.45
N ASP A 263 -14.05 3.29 -42.09
CA ASP A 263 -15.00 4.37 -41.95
C ASP A 263 -15.33 4.55 -40.46
N VAL A 264 -15.09 5.75 -39.92
CA VAL A 264 -15.21 6.07 -38.50
C VAL A 264 -16.61 5.71 -37.98
N GLU A 265 -17.62 5.86 -38.85
CA GLU A 265 -19.01 5.51 -38.55
C GLU A 265 -19.21 4.00 -38.33
N THR A 266 -18.45 3.17 -39.03
CA THR A 266 -18.51 1.70 -38.88
C THR A 266 -17.85 1.26 -37.57
N ILE A 267 -16.73 1.91 -37.19
CA ILE A 267 -16.07 1.67 -35.89
C ILE A 267 -16.99 2.09 -34.74
N GLU A 268 -17.64 3.25 -34.84
CA GLU A 268 -18.55 3.74 -33.80
C GLU A 268 -19.79 2.84 -33.64
N LYS A 269 -20.37 2.35 -34.74
CA LYS A 269 -21.49 1.40 -34.68
C LYS A 269 -21.08 0.07 -34.03
N ALA A 270 -19.89 -0.44 -34.35
CA ALA A 270 -19.36 -1.65 -33.72
C ALA A 270 -19.12 -1.45 -32.21
N PHE A 271 -18.55 -0.32 -31.82
CA PHE A 271 -18.33 0.06 -30.41
C PHE A 271 -19.64 0.15 -29.63
N VAL A 272 -20.66 0.80 -30.19
CA VAL A 272 -21.99 0.92 -29.56
C VAL A 272 -22.63 -0.46 -29.40
N ALA A 273 -22.55 -1.33 -30.42
CA ALA A 273 -23.10 -2.68 -30.35
C ALA A 273 -22.43 -3.52 -29.25
N GLU A 274 -21.10 -3.54 -29.19
CA GLU A 274 -20.34 -4.27 -28.17
C GLU A 274 -20.68 -3.78 -26.75
N HIS A 275 -20.63 -2.46 -26.54
CA HIS A 275 -20.90 -1.87 -25.23
C HIS A 275 -22.37 -2.03 -24.82
N SER A 276 -23.32 -2.01 -25.75
CA SER A 276 -24.73 -2.27 -25.45
C SER A 276 -24.96 -3.68 -24.91
N MET A 277 -24.35 -4.70 -25.52
CA MET A 277 -24.46 -6.09 -25.07
C MET A 277 -23.80 -6.27 -23.70
N LEU A 278 -22.61 -5.71 -23.53
CA LEU A 278 -21.87 -5.79 -22.28
C LEU A 278 -22.63 -5.12 -21.14
N TRP A 279 -23.22 -3.95 -21.36
CA TRP A 279 -24.03 -3.26 -20.34
C TRP A 279 -25.33 -3.99 -20.03
N ARG A 280 -26.04 -4.53 -21.03
CA ARG A 280 -27.24 -5.36 -20.79
C ARG A 280 -26.91 -6.58 -19.93
N SER A 281 -25.83 -7.30 -20.25
CA SER A 281 -25.39 -8.45 -19.46
C SER A 281 -25.01 -8.10 -18.02
N ARG A 282 -24.47 -6.90 -17.78
CA ARG A 282 -24.13 -6.41 -16.43
C ARG A 282 -25.39 -6.07 -15.63
N ILE A 283 -26.36 -5.43 -16.28
CA ILE A 283 -27.63 -5.02 -15.66
C ILE A 283 -28.46 -6.26 -15.27
N GLU A 284 -28.49 -7.28 -16.13
CA GLU A 284 -29.17 -8.55 -15.82
C GLU A 284 -28.56 -9.24 -14.57
N LYS A 285 -27.25 -9.13 -14.37
CA LYS A 285 -26.56 -9.69 -13.22
C LYS A 285 -26.74 -8.84 -11.95
N ASP A 286 -26.70 -7.52 -12.07
CA ASP A 286 -26.85 -6.60 -10.94
C ASP A 286 -27.60 -5.31 -11.35
N PRO A 287 -28.92 -5.26 -11.14
CA PRO A 287 -29.73 -4.10 -11.50
C PRO A 287 -29.46 -2.87 -10.60
N LYS A 288 -28.79 -3.05 -9.45
CA LYS A 288 -28.59 -1.98 -8.46
C LYS A 288 -27.51 -0.98 -8.85
N VAL A 289 -26.55 -1.39 -9.70
CA VAL A 289 -25.46 -0.53 -10.20
C VAL A 289 -26.04 0.69 -10.91
N LEU A 290 -27.03 0.45 -11.77
CA LEU A 290 -27.62 1.49 -12.60
C LEU A 290 -28.62 2.37 -11.83
N ALA A 291 -29.29 1.81 -10.82
CA ALA A 291 -30.18 2.56 -9.92
C ALA A 291 -29.43 3.67 -9.17
N SER A 292 -28.22 3.40 -8.67
CA SER A 292 -27.40 4.43 -7.99
C SER A 292 -26.98 5.56 -8.94
N LEU A 293 -26.62 5.23 -10.18
CA LEU A 293 -26.27 6.19 -11.22
C LEU A 293 -27.47 7.07 -11.60
N PHE A 294 -28.67 6.49 -11.69
CA PHE A 294 -29.90 7.24 -11.95
C PHE A 294 -30.19 8.30 -10.88
N LEU A 295 -29.95 7.98 -9.61
CA LEU A 295 -30.12 8.95 -8.53
C LEU A 295 -29.10 10.09 -8.61
N ILE A 296 -27.86 9.77 -8.96
CA ILE A 296 -26.80 10.78 -9.16
C ILE A 296 -27.19 11.72 -10.31
N TRP A 297 -27.60 11.19 -11.46
CA TRP A 297 -27.98 12.02 -12.61
C TRP A 297 -29.25 12.83 -12.36
N LEU A 298 -30.23 12.29 -11.63
CA LEU A 298 -31.43 13.02 -11.23
C LEU A 298 -31.10 14.17 -10.27
N ARG A 299 -30.16 13.94 -9.34
CA ARG A 299 -29.68 14.95 -8.39
C ARG A 299 -28.94 16.08 -9.11
N ASP A 300 -28.03 15.70 -10.00
CA ASP A 300 -27.12 16.61 -10.70
C ASP A 300 -27.80 17.31 -11.88
N GLY A 301 -29.04 16.92 -12.22
CA GLY A 301 -29.85 17.54 -13.29
C GLY A 301 -29.44 17.11 -14.70
N ASN A 302 -28.73 16.00 -14.85
CA ASN A 302 -28.29 15.49 -16.15
C ASN A 302 -29.41 14.65 -16.82
N TYR A 303 -30.47 15.34 -17.26
CA TYR A 303 -31.67 14.72 -17.81
C TYR A 303 -31.46 14.03 -19.15
N ALA A 304 -30.53 14.51 -19.98
CA ALA A 304 -30.23 13.93 -21.29
C ALA A 304 -29.63 12.50 -21.18
N MET A 305 -28.69 12.31 -20.25
CA MET A 305 -28.11 10.99 -19.96
C MET A 305 -29.13 10.04 -19.34
N LEU A 306 -29.96 10.55 -18.42
CA LEU A 306 -31.01 9.77 -17.79
C LEU A 306 -32.08 9.32 -18.80
N ALA A 307 -32.53 10.22 -19.68
CA ALA A 307 -33.48 9.91 -20.74
C ALA A 307 -32.93 8.86 -21.71
N LYS A 308 -31.68 9.03 -22.17
CA LYS A 308 -31.04 8.07 -23.07
C LYS A 308 -30.90 6.69 -22.43
N ALA A 309 -30.51 6.61 -21.16
CA ALA A 309 -30.38 5.35 -20.45
C ALA A 309 -31.74 4.65 -20.21
N VAL A 310 -32.80 5.39 -19.91
CA VAL A 310 -34.15 4.84 -19.77
C VAL A 310 -34.66 4.27 -21.10
N LEU A 311 -34.38 4.93 -22.22
CA LEU A 311 -34.77 4.45 -23.56
C LEU A 311 -33.93 3.24 -24.02
N GLU A 312 -32.63 3.22 -23.73
CA GLU A 312 -31.71 2.17 -24.22
C GLU A 312 -31.85 0.84 -23.43
N PHE A 313 -32.22 0.93 -22.16
CA PHE A 313 -32.38 -0.18 -21.23
C PHE A 313 -33.85 -0.43 -20.82
N ASP A 314 -34.79 -0.03 -21.67
CA ASP A 314 -36.21 -0.22 -21.42
C ASP A 314 -36.53 -1.70 -21.12
N GLY A 315 -37.35 -1.95 -20.10
CA GLY A 315 -37.70 -3.28 -19.62
C GLY A 315 -36.72 -3.96 -18.66
N LEU A 316 -35.43 -3.59 -18.63
CA LEU A 316 -34.41 -4.23 -17.75
C LEU A 316 -34.30 -3.58 -16.36
N VAL A 317 -34.55 -2.28 -16.26
CA VAL A 317 -34.47 -1.53 -15.01
C VAL A 317 -35.73 -0.70 -14.86
N LYS A 318 -36.55 -0.99 -13.86
CA LYS A 318 -37.55 -0.03 -13.40
C LYS A 318 -36.80 1.02 -12.57
N PRO A 319 -36.80 2.30 -12.95
CA PRO A 319 -36.19 3.32 -12.12
C PRO A 319 -37.04 3.46 -10.84
N GLU A 320 -36.63 2.75 -9.78
CA GLU A 320 -37.19 2.90 -8.45
C GLU A 320 -36.67 4.21 -7.86
N PHE A 321 -37.29 5.31 -8.26
CA PHE A 321 -36.97 6.58 -7.66
C PHE A 321 -37.59 6.66 -6.25
N PRO A 322 -36.80 7.00 -5.20
CA PRO A 322 -37.30 7.09 -3.82
C PRO A 322 -38.47 8.06 -3.74
N VAL A 323 -39.50 7.72 -2.94
CA VAL A 323 -40.74 8.51 -2.82
C VAL A 323 -40.52 9.83 -2.05
N ASP A 324 -39.31 10.03 -1.53
CA ASP A 324 -38.93 11.19 -0.74
C ASP A 324 -39.11 12.51 -1.49
N GLY A 325 -39.64 13.52 -0.78
CA GLY A 325 -39.98 14.83 -1.34
C GLY A 325 -38.79 15.64 -1.88
N GLU A 326 -37.56 15.28 -1.52
CA GLU A 326 -36.33 15.95 -1.95
C GLU A 326 -36.13 15.89 -3.48
N PHE A 327 -36.50 14.76 -4.10
CA PHE A 327 -36.38 14.57 -5.55
C PHE A 327 -37.65 14.93 -6.33
N ALA A 328 -38.73 15.32 -5.65
CA ALA A 328 -40.03 15.56 -6.29
C ALA A 328 -39.95 16.63 -7.39
N LYS A 329 -39.26 17.75 -7.11
CA LYS A 329 -39.04 18.82 -8.10
C LYS A 329 -38.20 18.34 -9.29
N ARG A 330 -37.12 17.60 -9.03
CA ARG A 330 -36.22 17.06 -10.06
C ARG A 330 -36.90 16.02 -10.96
N LYS A 331 -37.80 15.21 -10.40
CA LYS A 331 -38.63 14.27 -11.16
C LYS A 331 -39.61 14.99 -12.09
N LEU A 332 -40.19 16.09 -11.63
CA LEU A 332 -41.08 16.92 -12.44
C LEU A 332 -40.31 17.55 -13.60
N GLU A 333 -39.15 18.16 -13.33
CA GLU A 333 -38.23 18.70 -14.34
C GLU A 333 -37.79 17.63 -15.35
N PHE A 334 -37.47 16.42 -14.89
CA PHE A 334 -37.14 15.30 -15.78
C PHE A 334 -38.35 14.87 -16.64
N SER A 335 -39.55 14.86 -16.09
CA SER A 335 -40.77 14.50 -16.83
C SER A 335 -41.13 15.53 -17.89
N GLU A 336 -40.85 16.81 -17.63
CA GLU A 336 -40.98 17.90 -18.62
C GLU A 336 -39.92 17.73 -19.73
N PHE A 337 -38.67 17.47 -19.35
CA PHE A 337 -37.60 17.18 -20.31
C PHE A 337 -37.93 15.98 -21.23
N LEU A 338 -38.50 14.90 -20.70
CA LEU A 338 -38.91 13.74 -21.50
C LEU A 338 -40.02 14.05 -22.51
N LYS A 339 -40.88 15.05 -22.25
CA LYS A 339 -41.93 15.46 -23.21
C LYS A 339 -41.35 16.23 -24.40
N ASP A 340 -40.28 16.98 -24.16
CA ASP A 340 -39.64 17.84 -25.16
C ASP A 340 -38.40 17.21 -25.81
N ALA A 341 -37.99 16.01 -25.36
CA ALA A 341 -36.79 15.33 -25.85
C ALA A 341 -36.95 14.84 -27.30
N THR A 342 -36.15 15.40 -28.20
CA THR A 342 -35.97 14.93 -29.59
C THR A 342 -34.67 14.12 -29.72
N PRO A 343 -34.49 13.25 -30.73
CA PRO A 343 -33.26 12.47 -30.91
C PRO A 343 -31.98 13.32 -31.05
N GLU A 344 -32.11 14.60 -31.40
CA GLU A 344 -31.01 15.58 -31.47
C GLU A 344 -30.58 16.12 -30.09
N THR A 345 -31.47 16.07 -29.09
CA THR A 345 -31.18 16.51 -27.71
C THR A 345 -30.53 15.42 -26.86
N LEU A 346 -30.48 14.18 -27.37
CA LEU A 346 -29.89 13.03 -26.69
C LEU A 346 -28.43 12.86 -27.12
N PRO A 347 -27.55 12.44 -26.20
CA PRO A 347 -26.15 12.20 -26.54
C PRO A 347 -26.03 11.07 -27.58
N PRO A 348 -25.11 11.21 -28.56
CA PRO A 348 -24.85 10.17 -29.55
C PRO A 348 -24.38 8.89 -28.87
N GLY A 349 -24.71 7.72 -29.46
CA GLY A 349 -24.54 6.42 -28.79
C GLY A 349 -23.11 6.14 -28.29
N ALA A 350 -22.09 6.49 -29.07
CA ALA A 350 -20.69 6.31 -28.68
C ALA A 350 -20.30 7.20 -27.49
N GLU A 351 -20.76 8.46 -27.48
CA GLU A 351 -20.53 9.39 -26.38
C GLU A 351 -21.29 8.97 -25.12
N PHE A 352 -22.54 8.54 -25.27
CA PHE A 352 -23.34 7.98 -24.19
C PHE A 352 -22.61 6.83 -23.47
N TYR A 353 -22.10 5.84 -24.20
CA TYR A 353 -21.39 4.72 -23.58
C TYR A 353 -20.04 5.13 -22.96
N ARG A 354 -19.33 6.11 -23.55
CA ARG A 354 -18.11 6.67 -22.95
C ARG A 354 -18.40 7.35 -21.62
N ILE A 355 -19.41 8.23 -21.58
CA ILE A 355 -19.82 8.94 -20.36
C ILE A 355 -20.41 7.95 -19.34
N LEU A 356 -21.21 6.97 -19.77
CA LEU A 356 -21.74 5.92 -18.90
C LEU A 356 -20.60 5.13 -18.25
N ASN A 357 -19.57 4.74 -19.01
CA ASN A 357 -18.40 4.05 -18.46
C ASN A 357 -17.63 4.96 -17.49
N GLN A 358 -17.43 6.23 -17.82
CA GLN A 358 -16.75 7.20 -16.94
C GLN A 358 -17.54 7.43 -15.65
N HIS A 359 -18.86 7.60 -15.73
CA HIS A 359 -19.73 7.80 -14.58
C HIS A 359 -19.88 6.53 -13.75
N ALA A 360 -19.88 5.35 -14.38
CA ALA A 360 -19.84 4.08 -13.66
C ALA A 360 -18.51 3.88 -12.92
N LEU A 361 -17.40 4.27 -13.54
CA LEU A 361 -16.10 4.33 -12.85
C LEU A 361 -16.15 5.37 -11.74
N ALA A 362 -16.71 6.55 -11.95
CA ALA A 362 -16.87 7.59 -10.92
C ALA A 362 -17.80 7.14 -9.77
N ALA A 363 -18.86 6.38 -10.07
CA ALA A 363 -19.75 5.80 -9.06
C ALA A 363 -19.06 4.65 -8.31
N SER A 364 -18.20 3.88 -8.99
CA SER A 364 -17.28 2.98 -8.29
C SER A 364 -16.27 3.77 -7.46
N ILE A 365 -15.87 4.97 -7.87
CA ILE A 365 -15.05 5.90 -7.08
C ILE A 365 -15.86 6.53 -5.93
N LEU A 366 -17.19 6.58 -5.97
CA LEU A 366 -17.99 6.87 -4.77
C LEU A 366 -17.91 5.73 -3.73
N SER A 367 -17.38 4.54 -4.07
CA SER A 367 -16.84 3.61 -3.06
C SER A 367 -15.61 4.19 -2.32
N GLN A 368 -15.04 5.31 -2.76
CA GLN A 368 -14.12 6.10 -1.94
C GLN A 368 -14.83 6.72 -0.74
N SER A 369 -16.16 6.91 -0.73
CA SER A 369 -16.87 7.23 0.52
C SER A 369 -16.75 6.09 1.53
N ASP A 370 -16.69 4.83 1.08
CA ASP A 370 -16.32 3.71 1.95
C ASP A 370 -14.85 3.80 2.36
N ALA A 371 -13.94 4.18 1.45
CA ALA A 371 -12.52 4.38 1.77
C ALA A 371 -12.27 5.51 2.77
N GLU A 372 -13.02 6.62 2.70
CA GLU A 372 -13.00 7.70 3.68
C GLU A 372 -13.47 7.20 5.04
N ILE A 373 -14.47 6.33 5.08
CA ILE A 373 -14.96 5.76 6.33
C ILE A 373 -14.01 4.73 6.89
N TYR A 374 -13.38 3.90 6.05
CA TYR A 374 -12.25 3.07 6.45
C TYR A 374 -11.12 3.91 7.05
N LYS A 375 -10.78 5.02 6.41
CA LYS A 375 -9.78 5.97 6.91
C LYS A 375 -10.21 6.56 8.26
N ARG A 376 -11.46 7.00 8.42
CA ARG A 376 -11.97 7.50 9.71
C ARG A 376 -11.99 6.44 10.79
N ILE A 377 -12.38 5.19 10.48
CA ILE A 377 -12.29 4.06 11.41
C ILE A 377 -10.85 3.89 11.92
N HIS A 378 -9.86 4.09 11.04
CA HIS A 378 -8.44 3.92 11.37
C HIS A 378 -7.83 5.14 12.09
N GLU A 379 -8.22 6.36 11.71
CA GLU A 379 -7.57 7.60 12.17
C GLU A 379 -8.36 8.35 13.25
N GLU A 380 -9.70 8.26 13.26
CA GLU A 380 -10.57 9.14 14.08
C GLU A 380 -11.32 8.40 15.21
N PHE A 381 -11.75 7.15 15.01
CA PHE A 381 -12.54 6.44 16.04
C PHE A 381 -11.74 6.15 17.31
N GLY A 382 -10.44 5.88 17.15
CA GLY A 382 -9.56 5.42 18.23
C GLY A 382 -10.03 4.12 18.91
N PRO A 383 -9.27 3.60 19.90
CA PRO A 383 -9.58 2.31 20.52
C PRO A 383 -10.92 2.25 21.26
N ALA A 384 -11.34 3.36 21.89
CA ALA A 384 -12.61 3.43 22.61
C ALA A 384 -13.81 3.47 21.66
N GLY A 385 -13.74 4.24 20.57
CA GLY A 385 -14.79 4.31 19.57
C GLY A 385 -14.96 2.98 18.82
N ILE A 386 -13.84 2.30 18.51
CA ILE A 386 -13.85 0.96 17.91
C ILE A 386 -14.54 -0.03 18.85
N ARG A 387 -14.19 -0.04 20.15
CA ARG A 387 -14.84 -0.93 21.14
C ARG A 387 -16.34 -0.66 21.21
N GLN A 388 -16.75 0.61 21.23
CA GLN A 388 -18.16 1.00 21.26
C GLN A 388 -18.90 0.52 20.01
N LEU A 389 -18.31 0.68 18.82
CA LEU A 389 -18.87 0.19 17.56
C LEU A 389 -18.98 -1.35 17.56
N MET A 390 -17.95 -2.05 18.05
CA MET A 390 -18.00 -3.52 18.20
C MET A 390 -19.11 -3.97 19.15
N GLY A 391 -19.34 -3.24 20.25
CA GLY A 391 -20.41 -3.55 21.21
C GLY A 391 -21.81 -3.27 20.68
N ALA A 392 -21.96 -2.35 19.72
CA ALA A 392 -23.23 -2.06 19.05
C ALA A 392 -23.54 -3.03 17.90
N LEU A 393 -22.52 -3.72 17.38
CA LEU A 393 -22.64 -4.68 16.30
C LEU A 393 -22.90 -6.10 16.81
N PRO A 394 -23.53 -6.97 16.00
CA PRO A 394 -23.51 -8.40 16.24
C PRO A 394 -22.09 -8.94 16.38
N LYS A 395 -21.89 -9.95 17.24
CA LYS A 395 -20.56 -10.45 17.63
C LYS A 395 -19.66 -10.83 16.45
N ARG A 396 -20.24 -11.45 15.41
CA ARG A 396 -19.51 -11.77 14.17
C ARG A 396 -19.00 -10.52 13.45
N LEU A 397 -19.85 -9.51 13.26
CA LEU A 397 -19.46 -8.27 12.59
C LEU A 397 -18.46 -7.47 13.43
N GLY A 398 -18.61 -7.47 14.76
CA GLY A 398 -17.62 -6.88 15.67
C GLY A 398 -16.26 -7.57 15.56
N ALA A 399 -16.24 -8.90 15.50
CA ALA A 399 -15.01 -9.67 15.30
C ALA A 399 -14.35 -9.36 13.94
N VAL A 400 -15.12 -9.30 12.86
CA VAL A 400 -14.62 -8.92 11.53
C VAL A 400 -14.08 -7.48 11.55
N LEU A 401 -14.82 -6.52 12.13
CA LEU A 401 -14.36 -5.14 12.29
C LEU A 401 -13.02 -5.08 13.03
N PHE A 402 -12.83 -5.87 14.08
CA PHE A 402 -11.56 -5.93 14.81
C PHE A 402 -10.39 -6.32 13.91
N THR A 403 -10.59 -7.21 12.92
CA THR A 403 -9.53 -7.57 11.95
C THR A 403 -9.17 -6.46 10.96
N LEU A 404 -10.05 -5.48 10.76
CA LEU A 404 -9.86 -4.36 9.82
C LEU A 404 -9.10 -3.17 10.46
N VAL A 405 -8.94 -3.20 11.78
CA VAL A 405 -8.29 -2.16 12.57
C VAL A 405 -6.76 -2.32 12.55
N SER A 406 -6.00 -1.23 12.74
CA SER A 406 -4.54 -1.26 12.87
C SER A 406 -4.08 -2.21 13.99
N ALA A 407 -2.91 -2.85 13.85
CA ALA A 407 -2.40 -3.71 14.92
C ALA A 407 -2.17 -2.97 16.25
N SER A 408 -1.79 -1.68 16.19
CA SER A 408 -1.63 -0.82 17.38
C SER A 408 -2.96 -0.57 18.10
N ASP A 409 -4.02 -0.31 17.34
CA ASP A 409 -5.35 -0.06 17.92
C ASP A 409 -6.04 -1.35 18.31
N GLN A 410 -5.81 -2.47 17.61
CA GLN A 410 -6.29 -3.79 18.00
C GLN A 410 -5.84 -4.14 19.42
N LYS A 411 -4.55 -3.97 19.73
CA LYS A 411 -4.01 -4.22 21.07
C LYS A 411 -4.67 -3.33 22.12
N SER A 412 -4.77 -2.04 21.83
CA SER A 412 -5.36 -1.05 22.75
C SER A 412 -6.86 -1.33 22.98
N THR A 413 -7.59 -1.67 21.92
CA THR A 413 -9.03 -2.01 21.97
C THR A 413 -9.24 -3.30 22.76
N ALA A 414 -8.41 -4.32 22.55
CA ALA A 414 -8.49 -5.59 23.29
C ALA A 414 -8.22 -5.43 24.80
N LEU A 415 -7.41 -4.46 25.21
CA LEU A 415 -7.20 -4.12 26.62
C LEU A 415 -8.43 -3.47 27.26
N LEU A 416 -9.25 -2.75 26.48
CA LEU A 416 -10.49 -2.13 26.95
C LEU A 416 -11.66 -3.13 27.06
N MET A 417 -11.53 -4.32 26.47
CA MET A 417 -12.55 -5.37 26.50
C MET A 417 -12.42 -6.25 27.75
N PRO A 418 -13.53 -6.61 28.41
CA PRO A 418 -13.53 -7.64 29.44
C PRO A 418 -13.19 -9.02 28.85
N GLU A 419 -12.71 -9.93 29.68
CA GLU A 419 -12.26 -11.26 29.24
C GLU A 419 -13.36 -12.05 28.51
N ALA A 420 -14.61 -11.97 29.00
CA ALA A 420 -15.75 -12.64 28.38
C ALA A 420 -15.95 -12.19 26.91
N GLU A 421 -15.96 -10.88 26.66
CA GLU A 421 -16.06 -10.33 25.29
C GLU A 421 -14.89 -10.77 24.41
N ARG A 422 -13.66 -10.77 24.93
CA ARG A 422 -12.49 -11.26 24.18
C ARG A 422 -12.66 -12.73 23.77
N SER A 423 -13.18 -13.56 24.65
CA SER A 423 -13.42 -14.98 24.37
C SER A 423 -14.50 -15.20 23.31
N GLU A 424 -15.56 -14.38 23.32
CA GLU A 424 -16.62 -14.42 22.30
C GLU A 424 -16.09 -14.02 20.94
N TYR A 425 -15.38 -12.88 20.82
CA TYR A 425 -14.82 -12.45 19.53
C TYR A 425 -13.77 -13.43 19.01
N ALA A 426 -12.93 -14.00 19.88
CA ALA A 426 -12.00 -15.05 19.49
C ALA A 426 -12.73 -16.30 18.96
N SER A 427 -13.85 -16.68 19.58
CA SER A 427 -14.66 -17.80 19.11
C SER A 427 -15.27 -17.55 17.72
N GLU A 428 -15.74 -16.33 17.45
CA GLU A 428 -16.29 -15.97 16.14
C GLU A 428 -15.20 -15.93 15.06
N LEU A 429 -14.00 -15.46 15.36
CA LEU A 429 -12.87 -15.50 14.42
C LEU A 429 -12.40 -16.92 14.12
N LEU A 430 -12.46 -17.81 15.11
CA LEU A 430 -12.10 -19.21 14.95
C LEU A 430 -13.12 -20.01 14.15
N ARG A 431 -14.37 -19.52 14.02
CA ARG A 431 -15.40 -20.16 13.19
C ARG A 431 -15.15 -20.00 11.69
N SER A 432 -14.63 -18.85 11.25
CA SER A 432 -14.36 -18.63 9.82
C SER A 432 -13.40 -17.46 9.63
N ASN A 433 -12.44 -17.64 8.71
CA ASN A 433 -11.47 -16.63 8.27
C ASN A 433 -11.94 -15.82 7.05
N ARG A 434 -13.22 -15.86 6.70
CA ARG A 434 -13.78 -15.11 5.56
C ARG A 434 -14.82 -14.08 5.99
N ALA A 435 -14.83 -12.92 5.36
CA ALA A 435 -15.89 -11.92 5.49
C ALA A 435 -16.67 -11.82 4.17
N THR A 436 -17.99 -11.89 4.25
CA THR A 436 -18.84 -11.70 3.07
C THR A 436 -18.88 -10.21 2.68
N ARG A 437 -19.27 -9.93 1.44
CA ARG A 437 -19.48 -8.54 0.99
C ARG A 437 -20.59 -7.84 1.81
N GLU A 438 -21.59 -8.60 2.24
CA GLU A 438 -22.67 -8.09 3.09
C GLU A 438 -22.19 -7.73 4.50
N ASP A 439 -21.29 -8.54 5.09
CA ASP A 439 -20.68 -8.24 6.38
C ASP A 439 -19.95 -6.89 6.35
N LEU A 440 -19.12 -6.68 5.32
CA LEU A 440 -18.38 -5.43 5.15
C LEU A 440 -19.32 -4.24 4.92
N ALA A 441 -20.36 -4.41 4.09
CA ALA A 441 -21.35 -3.36 3.85
C ALA A 441 -22.12 -2.99 5.14
N ASN A 442 -22.46 -3.97 5.98
CA ASN A 442 -23.14 -3.75 7.25
C ASN A 442 -22.25 -3.05 8.28
N ILE A 443 -20.96 -3.40 8.34
CA ILE A 443 -19.97 -2.71 9.18
C ILE A 443 -19.83 -1.25 8.76
N LEU A 444 -19.69 -0.98 7.46
CA LEU A 444 -19.57 0.38 6.94
C LEU A 444 -20.83 1.20 7.16
N LYS A 445 -22.01 0.60 6.99
CA LYS A 445 -23.30 1.23 7.31
C LYS A 445 -23.39 1.60 8.79
N ALA A 446 -22.96 0.73 9.69
CA ALA A 446 -22.94 1.02 11.11
C ALA A 446 -21.95 2.15 11.45
N ALA A 447 -20.75 2.13 10.87
CA ALA A 447 -19.76 3.18 11.04
C ALA A 447 -20.27 4.54 10.52
N ARG A 448 -20.94 4.56 9.36
CA ARG A 448 -21.65 5.73 8.82
C ARG A 448 -22.64 6.31 9.82
N CYS A 449 -23.52 5.46 10.37
CA CYS A 449 -24.52 5.92 11.32
C CYS A 449 -23.87 6.53 12.57
N VAL A 450 -22.79 5.94 13.09
CA VAL A 450 -22.06 6.50 14.23
C VAL A 450 -21.42 7.85 13.88
N CYS A 451 -20.78 7.97 12.70
CA CYS A 451 -20.24 9.25 12.22
C CYS A 451 -21.31 10.33 12.07
N ASP A 452 -22.51 9.97 11.60
CA ASP A 452 -23.64 10.86 11.40
C ASP A 452 -24.41 11.17 12.71
N GLY A 453 -23.99 10.61 13.85
CA GLY A 453 -24.70 10.76 15.14
C GLY A 453 -26.04 10.03 15.21
N LYS A 454 -26.29 9.08 14.31
CA LYS A 454 -27.51 8.26 14.22
C LYS A 454 -27.34 6.93 14.98
N PRO A 455 -28.43 6.34 15.51
CA PRO A 455 -28.34 5.03 16.13
C PRO A 455 -27.92 3.96 15.11
N VAL A 456 -27.13 2.98 15.57
CA VAL A 456 -26.70 1.85 14.74
C VAL A 456 -27.92 1.01 14.35
N PRO A 457 -28.10 0.67 13.06
CA PRO A 457 -29.25 -0.11 12.61
C PRO A 457 -29.24 -1.51 13.24
N ALA A 458 -30.43 -2.05 13.55
CA ALA A 458 -30.56 -3.43 14.00
C ALA A 458 -30.23 -4.40 12.86
N ILE A 459 -28.99 -4.93 12.86
CA ILE A 459 -28.51 -5.87 11.84
C ILE A 459 -28.86 -7.29 12.27
N LYS A 460 -29.64 -8.00 11.45
CA LYS A 460 -29.88 -9.44 11.60
C LYS A 460 -28.84 -10.19 10.78
N LEU A 461 -28.03 -11.03 11.43
CA LEU A 461 -27.14 -11.96 10.74
C LEU A 461 -27.96 -13.10 10.12
N HIS A 462 -27.50 -13.61 8.97
CA HIS A 462 -27.89 -14.93 8.51
C HIS A 462 -27.30 -15.98 9.47
N SER A 463 -28.07 -17.00 9.83
CA SER A 463 -27.74 -17.97 10.89
C SER A 463 -26.54 -18.85 10.58
N GLU A 464 -26.07 -18.85 9.34
CA GLU A 464 -24.97 -19.68 8.87
C GLU A 464 -23.76 -18.79 8.60
N THR A 465 -22.70 -19.00 9.38
CA THR A 465 -21.38 -18.45 9.09
C THR A 465 -20.89 -19.09 7.79
N SER A 466 -21.02 -18.35 6.69
CA SER A 466 -20.57 -18.77 5.37
C SER A 466 -19.04 -18.72 5.29
N ASP A 467 -18.41 -19.79 4.82
CA ASP A 467 -16.98 -19.82 4.47
C ASP A 467 -16.69 -19.21 3.09
N HIS A 468 -17.64 -18.46 2.52
CA HIS A 468 -17.46 -17.71 1.29
C HIS A 468 -17.18 -16.24 1.60
N GLY A 469 -16.19 -15.66 0.93
CA GLY A 469 -15.90 -14.23 1.03
C GLY A 469 -14.43 -13.88 0.95
N GLN A 470 -14.12 -12.63 1.29
CA GLN A 470 -12.76 -12.13 1.33
C GLN A 470 -12.01 -12.70 2.54
N GLU A 471 -10.77 -13.12 2.34
CA GLU A 471 -9.87 -13.54 3.42
C GLU A 471 -9.62 -12.38 4.39
N ILE A 472 -9.89 -12.60 5.68
CA ILE A 472 -9.56 -11.65 6.75
C ILE A 472 -8.34 -12.14 7.52
N ASN A 473 -7.56 -11.21 8.06
CA ASN A 473 -6.38 -11.52 8.86
C ASN A 473 -6.76 -11.95 10.29
N ALA A 474 -7.49 -13.06 10.40
CA ALA A 474 -7.92 -13.65 11.66
C ALA A 474 -6.71 -14.06 12.53
N ALA A 475 -5.60 -14.47 11.90
CA ALA A 475 -4.37 -14.85 12.59
C ALA A 475 -3.82 -13.72 13.49
N SER A 476 -3.66 -12.52 12.90
CA SER A 476 -3.19 -11.35 13.63
C SER A 476 -4.11 -10.97 14.79
N ALA A 477 -5.42 -10.93 14.55
CA ALA A 477 -6.41 -10.61 15.55
C ALA A 477 -6.44 -11.63 16.70
N LEU A 478 -6.37 -12.92 16.38
CA LEU A 478 -6.32 -14.00 17.37
C LEU A 478 -5.01 -13.96 18.18
N SER A 479 -3.89 -13.63 17.55
CA SER A 479 -2.60 -13.48 18.23
C SER A 479 -2.61 -12.37 19.30
N ILE A 480 -3.50 -11.37 19.15
CA ILE A 480 -3.69 -10.28 20.11
C ILE A 480 -4.71 -10.65 21.18
N LEU A 481 -5.83 -11.29 20.80
CA LEU A 481 -6.92 -11.63 21.71
C LEU A 481 -6.58 -12.79 22.64
N LEU A 482 -6.04 -13.90 22.10
CA LEU A 482 -5.83 -15.13 22.85
C LEU A 482 -4.89 -14.97 24.06
N PRO A 483 -3.76 -14.23 23.99
CA PRO A 483 -2.89 -14.00 25.14
C PRO A 483 -3.57 -13.28 26.31
N LEU A 484 -4.56 -12.44 26.04
CA LEU A 484 -5.30 -11.66 27.04
C LEU A 484 -6.45 -12.43 27.68
N ILE A 485 -6.67 -13.69 27.27
CA ILE A 485 -7.68 -14.59 27.82
C ILE A 485 -7.00 -15.59 28.74
N SER A 486 -7.65 -15.96 29.86
CA SER A 486 -7.14 -16.97 30.77
C SER A 486 -6.95 -18.32 30.08
N VAL A 487 -6.04 -19.14 30.60
CA VAL A 487 -5.72 -20.45 30.02
C VAL A 487 -6.94 -21.37 29.97
N ALA A 488 -7.83 -21.29 30.96
CA ALA A 488 -9.07 -22.07 31.02
C ALA A 488 -10.03 -21.69 29.88
N SER A 489 -10.34 -20.40 29.75
CA SER A 489 -11.21 -19.87 28.69
C SER A 489 -10.61 -20.10 27.30
N ARG A 490 -9.29 -19.97 27.14
CA ARG A 490 -8.60 -20.25 25.87
C ARG A 490 -8.77 -21.71 25.43
N LYS A 491 -8.58 -22.65 26.35
CA LYS A 491 -8.81 -24.09 26.08
C LYS A 491 -10.25 -24.37 25.70
N GLN A 492 -11.20 -23.71 26.37
CA GLN A 492 -12.63 -23.85 26.06
C GLN A 492 -12.96 -23.34 24.66
N VAL A 493 -12.49 -22.14 24.30
CA VAL A 493 -12.74 -21.54 22.97
C VAL A 493 -12.14 -22.40 21.86
N ILE A 494 -10.90 -22.86 22.01
CA ILE A 494 -10.26 -23.75 21.02
C ILE A 494 -11.03 -25.08 20.91
N ARG A 495 -11.43 -25.66 22.04
CA ARG A 495 -12.20 -26.92 22.05
C ARG A 495 -13.57 -26.76 21.38
N GLN A 496 -14.27 -25.66 21.64
CA GLN A 496 -15.54 -25.34 21.00
C GLN A 496 -15.37 -25.18 19.48
N SER A 497 -14.30 -24.50 19.06
CA SER A 497 -13.99 -24.35 17.64
C SER A 497 -13.67 -25.69 16.97
N LEU A 498 -12.85 -26.53 17.58
CA LEU A 498 -12.54 -27.86 17.04
C LEU A 498 -13.80 -28.72 16.94
N ASN A 499 -14.66 -28.70 17.96
CA ASN A 499 -15.93 -29.42 17.94
C ASN A 499 -16.85 -28.95 16.81
N ALA A 500 -16.86 -27.64 16.50
CA ALA A 500 -17.64 -27.10 15.38
C ALA A 500 -17.16 -27.61 14.01
N HIS A 501 -15.88 -27.96 13.89
CA HIS A 501 -15.24 -28.48 12.68
C HIS A 501 -15.05 -30.00 12.70
N GLY A 502 -15.86 -30.74 13.47
CA GLY A 502 -15.79 -32.21 13.50
C GLY A 502 -14.54 -32.79 14.19
N GLY A 503 -13.86 -32.00 15.01
CA GLY A 503 -12.72 -32.42 15.84
C GLY A 503 -11.35 -32.23 15.19
N GLN A 504 -11.28 -31.79 13.92
CA GLN A 504 -10.02 -31.44 13.25
C GLN A 504 -9.98 -29.94 12.94
N PRO A 505 -8.82 -29.26 13.14
CA PRO A 505 -8.69 -27.86 12.78
C PRO A 505 -8.70 -27.73 11.25
N PRO A 506 -9.49 -26.81 10.67
CA PRO A 506 -9.44 -26.53 9.24
C PRO A 506 -8.05 -26.02 8.85
N GLU A 507 -7.67 -26.24 7.59
CA GLU A 507 -6.30 -25.99 7.10
C GLU A 507 -5.81 -24.57 7.42
N TRP A 508 -6.67 -23.56 7.23
CA TRP A 508 -6.35 -22.16 7.53
C TRP A 508 -6.02 -21.93 9.02
N MET A 509 -6.61 -22.69 9.93
CA MET A 509 -6.38 -22.58 11.38
C MET A 509 -5.03 -23.19 11.77
N GLN A 510 -4.51 -24.14 10.98
CA GLN A 510 -3.18 -24.72 11.21
C GLN A 510 -2.10 -23.66 11.04
N TYR A 511 -2.18 -22.82 10.01
CA TYR A 511 -1.26 -21.68 9.80
C TYR A 511 -1.34 -20.61 10.91
N VAL A 512 -2.45 -20.53 11.66
CA VAL A 512 -2.59 -19.57 12.77
C VAL A 512 -1.83 -20.03 14.02
N PHE A 513 -1.87 -21.33 14.32
CA PHE A 513 -1.28 -21.90 15.54
C PHE A 513 0.11 -22.51 15.31
N PHE A 514 0.44 -22.87 14.07
CA PHE A 514 1.70 -23.47 13.65
C PHE A 514 2.22 -22.77 12.38
N PRO A 515 2.74 -21.54 12.49
CA PRO A 515 3.45 -20.92 11.38
C PRO A 515 4.79 -21.66 11.17
N ASP A 516 5.02 -22.18 9.97
CA ASP A 516 6.28 -22.83 9.57
C ASP A 516 7.49 -21.88 9.62
#